data_AF-A0A7C7U8J8-F1
#
_entry.id   AF-A0A7C7U8J8-F1
#
_cell.length_a   1.000
_cell.length_b   1.000
_cell.length_c   1.000
_cell.angle_alpha   90.00
_cell.angle_beta   90.00
_cell.angle_gamma   90.00
#
_symmetry.space_group_name_H-M   'P 1'
#
loop_
_entity.id
_entity.type
_entity.pdbx_description
1 polymer ?
#
loop_
_entity_poly.entity_id
_entity_poly.type
_entity_poly.pdbx_seq_one_letter_code
_entity_poly.pdbx_strand_id
1 'polypeptide(L)'
;MVQLTKLRSGVLCAWWLAVLISVGAGTAAAESERQTVTLINASSAADGQSQIKSQLIEECIQSLPNASDLEAIVDVKSKYMKNIGGDITVNHSVKTYTAVVNVTYVLRQKQMLIVTTSSIEHSEPVLEAVVGRFDRTKQFRSNAENGDECAGMGLVPECYFSSEPRAADDAMKRAKAWLKQKRPVMCK
;
A
#
# COMPACT_ATOMS: atom_id res chain seq x y z
N MET A 1 -60.23 21.36 12.27
CA MET A 1 -60.74 20.53 13.39
C MET A 1 -61.22 19.20 12.84
N VAL A 2 -60.33 18.22 12.79
CA VAL A 2 -60.59 16.83 12.35
C VAL A 2 -59.71 15.91 13.21
N GLN A 3 -60.18 14.68 13.39
CA GLN A 3 -60.11 13.82 14.55
C GLN A 3 -58.77 13.16 14.90
N LEU A 4 -58.67 12.79 16.18
CA LEU A 4 -57.85 11.72 16.75
C LEU A 4 -58.04 10.38 16.03
N THR A 5 -56.96 9.60 15.89
CA THR A 5 -57.01 8.15 16.11
C THR A 5 -55.69 7.60 16.67
N LYS A 6 -55.79 7.02 17.87
CA LYS A 6 -54.85 6.08 18.51
C LYS A 6 -55.11 4.67 17.98
N LEU A 7 -54.07 3.87 17.73
CA LEU A 7 -54.07 2.39 17.80
C LEU A 7 -52.69 1.97 18.36
N ARG A 8 -52.57 1.51 19.63
CA ARG A 8 -52.68 0.11 20.13
C ARG A 8 -51.75 -0.86 19.39
N SER A 9 -50.66 -1.34 20.01
CA SER A 9 -50.56 -2.37 21.08
C SER A 9 -50.93 -3.79 20.61
N GLY A 10 -50.02 -4.74 20.84
CA GLY A 10 -50.26 -6.18 20.73
C GLY A 10 -49.08 -6.89 20.06
N VAL A 11 -48.07 -7.36 20.80
CA VAL A 11 -48.00 -8.73 21.37
C VAL A 11 -47.95 -9.77 20.26
N LEU A 12 -46.87 -10.58 20.20
CA LEU A 12 -46.93 -12.04 20.11
C LEU A 12 -45.54 -12.67 19.91
N CYS A 13 -45.26 -13.61 20.83
CA CYS A 13 -44.69 -14.93 20.62
C CYS A 13 -43.32 -15.07 19.92
N ALA A 14 -42.27 -15.49 20.62
CA ALA A 14 -42.07 -16.81 21.24
C ALA A 14 -41.82 -17.93 20.21
N TRP A 15 -40.63 -18.51 20.38
CA TRP A 15 -40.21 -19.86 20.00
C TRP A 15 -39.84 -20.06 18.53
N TRP A 16 -38.73 -20.76 18.33
CA TRP A 16 -38.51 -21.92 17.45
C TRP A 16 -37.01 -22.27 17.61
N LEU A 17 -36.72 -23.21 18.51
CA LEU A 17 -36.44 -24.63 18.22
C LEU A 17 -35.05 -24.87 17.65
N ALA A 18 -34.21 -25.47 18.49
CA ALA A 18 -33.04 -26.23 18.07
C ALA A 18 -33.46 -27.47 17.28
N VAL A 19 -32.77 -27.75 16.16
CA VAL A 19 -32.70 -29.10 15.57
C VAL A 19 -31.25 -29.38 15.18
N LEU A 20 -30.84 -30.57 15.61
CA LEU A 20 -29.55 -31.23 15.47
C LEU A 20 -29.56 -32.15 14.23
N ILE A 21 -28.37 -32.32 13.63
CA ILE A 21 -27.87 -33.50 12.88
C ILE A 21 -28.31 -33.66 11.40
N SER A 22 -27.33 -33.65 10.49
CA SER A 22 -27.01 -34.82 9.64
C SER A 22 -25.70 -34.64 8.85
N VAL A 23 -24.80 -35.60 9.04
CA VAL A 23 -23.61 -35.90 8.24
C VAL A 23 -24.02 -36.31 6.82
N GLY A 24 -23.36 -35.76 5.80
CA GLY A 24 -23.52 -36.17 4.40
C GLY A 24 -22.24 -35.84 3.61
N ALA A 25 -21.54 -36.89 3.18
CA ALA A 25 -20.34 -36.86 2.37
C ALA A 25 -20.59 -36.40 0.94
N GLY A 26 -19.58 -35.81 0.29
CA GLY A 26 -19.51 -35.80 -1.18
C GLY A 26 -18.98 -34.51 -1.82
N THR A 27 -17.68 -34.51 -2.10
CA THR A 27 -17.04 -33.96 -3.31
C THR A 27 -17.30 -32.49 -3.69
N ALA A 28 -16.33 -31.63 -3.37
CA ALA A 28 -15.74 -30.74 -4.36
C ALA A 28 -14.31 -30.42 -3.92
N ALA A 29 -13.35 -30.94 -4.69
CA ALA A 29 -11.95 -30.60 -4.57
C ALA A 29 -11.80 -29.08 -4.74
N ALA A 30 -11.60 -28.38 -3.63
CA ALA A 30 -10.94 -27.08 -3.67
C ALA A 30 -9.45 -27.38 -3.81
N GLU A 31 -9.04 -27.61 -5.05
CA GLU A 31 -7.66 -27.55 -5.49
C GLU A 31 -7.15 -26.16 -5.11
N SER A 32 -6.60 -26.09 -3.90
CA SER A 32 -5.82 -24.96 -3.42
C SER A 32 -4.61 -24.88 -4.33
N GLU A 33 -4.77 -24.15 -5.43
CA GLU A 33 -3.73 -23.69 -6.33
C GLU A 33 -2.67 -23.01 -5.45
N ARG A 34 -1.68 -23.81 -5.03
CA ARG A 34 -0.43 -23.28 -4.52
C ARG A 34 0.12 -22.46 -5.66
N GLN A 35 -0.07 -21.15 -5.59
CA GLN A 35 0.72 -20.23 -6.40
C GLN A 35 2.17 -20.52 -6.06
N THR A 36 2.80 -21.32 -6.91
CA THR A 36 4.23 -21.50 -6.95
C THR A 36 4.78 -20.15 -7.41
N VAL A 37 4.95 -19.25 -6.45
CA VAL A 37 5.69 -18.01 -6.65
C VAL A 37 7.15 -18.43 -6.76
N THR A 38 7.55 -18.82 -7.98
CA THR A 38 8.95 -19.08 -8.30
C THR A 38 9.64 -17.72 -8.30
N LEU A 39 10.11 -17.29 -7.13
CA LEU A 39 11.11 -16.24 -7.01
C LEU A 39 12.40 -16.79 -7.64
N ILE A 40 12.55 -16.63 -8.96
CA ILE A 40 13.81 -16.84 -9.65
C ILE A 40 14.70 -15.63 -9.35
N ASN A 41 15.16 -15.55 -8.11
CA ASN A 41 16.43 -14.93 -7.78
C ASN A 41 17.43 -16.06 -7.51
N ALA A 42 17.41 -17.08 -8.38
CA ALA A 42 18.26 -18.25 -8.29
C ALA A 42 19.49 -18.02 -9.14
N SER A 43 20.58 -17.56 -8.52
CA SER A 43 21.91 -17.99 -8.97
C SER A 43 22.05 -19.47 -8.58
N SER A 44 21.40 -20.37 -9.33
CA SER A 44 21.55 -21.80 -9.13
C SER A 44 22.92 -22.22 -9.65
N ALA A 45 23.93 -22.10 -8.80
CA ALA A 45 25.22 -22.74 -8.98
C ALA A 45 25.09 -24.21 -8.56
N ALA A 46 24.59 -25.04 -9.47
CA ALA A 46 24.68 -26.50 -9.36
C ALA A 46 25.06 -27.04 -10.75
N ASP A 47 26.33 -27.38 -10.89
CA ASP A 47 26.84 -28.51 -11.70
C ASP A 47 26.66 -28.52 -13.23
N GLY A 48 26.77 -27.37 -13.91
CA GLY A 48 26.87 -27.34 -15.38
C GLY A 48 26.28 -26.09 -16.00
N GLN A 49 27.16 -25.16 -16.37
CA GLN A 49 26.96 -23.71 -16.47
C GLN A 49 25.80 -23.27 -17.40
N SER A 50 24.60 -23.21 -16.84
CA SER A 50 23.48 -22.48 -17.45
C SER A 50 23.43 -21.07 -16.85
N GLN A 51 23.65 -20.04 -17.66
CA GLN A 51 23.46 -18.64 -17.25
C GLN A 51 22.05 -18.22 -17.61
N ILE A 52 21.30 -17.69 -16.64
CA ILE A 52 19.99 -17.07 -16.86
C ILE A 52 20.16 -15.57 -16.71
N LYS A 53 19.99 -14.83 -17.80
CA LYS A 53 19.94 -13.36 -17.78
C LYS A 53 18.49 -12.92 -17.93
N SER A 54 18.04 -11.99 -17.08
CA SER A 54 16.71 -11.37 -17.20
C SER A 54 16.86 -9.94 -17.68
N GLN A 55 16.06 -9.56 -18.69
CA GLN A 55 15.95 -8.18 -19.18
C GLN A 55 14.49 -7.72 -19.14
N LEU A 56 14.23 -6.58 -18.51
CA LEU A 56 12.88 -5.99 -18.49
C LEU A 56 12.54 -5.43 -19.89
N ILE A 57 11.48 -5.95 -20.50
CA ILE A 57 10.97 -5.48 -21.80
C ILE A 57 9.90 -4.41 -21.59
N GLU A 58 8.95 -4.66 -20.69
CA GLU A 58 7.79 -3.80 -20.49
C GLU A 58 7.42 -3.75 -19.01
N GLU A 59 7.06 -2.56 -18.54
CA GLU A 59 6.50 -2.35 -17.21
C GLU A 59 5.30 -1.41 -17.33
N CYS A 60 4.16 -1.82 -16.77
CA CYS A 60 2.98 -0.98 -16.67
C CYS A 60 2.25 -1.24 -15.34
N ILE A 61 1.46 -0.25 -14.91
CA ILE A 61 0.67 -0.39 -13.69
C ILE A 61 -0.64 -1.09 -14.03
N GLN A 62 -0.85 -2.28 -13.45
CA GLN A 62 -2.06 -3.05 -13.69
C GLN A 62 -3.25 -2.50 -12.88
N SER A 63 -3.02 -2.11 -11.63
CA SER A 63 -4.06 -1.54 -10.78
C SER A 63 -3.50 -0.48 -9.83
N LEU A 64 -4.31 0.54 -9.58
CA LEU A 64 -4.08 1.59 -8.58
C LEU A 64 -5.26 1.61 -7.60
N PRO A 65 -5.02 1.91 -6.32
CA PRO A 65 -6.10 2.10 -5.36
C PRO A 65 -6.85 3.41 -5.65
N ASN A 66 -8.09 3.53 -5.17
CA ASN A 66 -8.80 4.80 -5.25
C ASN A 66 -8.25 5.78 -4.21
N ALA A 67 -8.36 7.07 -4.52
CA ALA A 67 -7.93 8.13 -3.62
C ALA A 67 -8.77 8.24 -2.34
N SER A 68 -9.99 7.69 -2.34
CA SER A 68 -10.89 7.58 -1.18
C SER A 68 -10.46 6.51 -0.19
N ASP A 69 -9.77 5.48 -0.69
CA ASP A 69 -9.43 4.27 0.09
C ASP A 69 -8.06 4.41 0.76
N LEU A 70 -7.40 5.56 0.56
CA LEU A 70 -6.12 5.88 1.19
C LEU A 70 -6.36 6.39 2.61
N GLU A 71 -5.61 5.81 3.54
CA GLU A 71 -5.60 6.22 4.94
C GLU A 71 -4.20 6.70 5.34
N ALA A 72 -4.16 7.78 6.11
CA ALA A 72 -2.94 8.29 6.70
C ALA A 72 -2.78 7.74 8.11
N ILE A 73 -1.62 7.14 8.38
CA ILE A 73 -1.22 6.71 9.71
C ILE A 73 -0.42 7.85 10.33
N VAL A 74 -0.91 8.39 11.44
CA VAL A 74 -0.29 9.53 12.12
C VAL A 74 0.49 9.07 13.34
N ASP A 75 1.72 9.57 13.46
CA ASP A 75 2.63 9.36 14.57
C ASP A 75 2.82 10.68 15.32
N VAL A 76 2.86 10.59 16.65
CA VAL A 76 3.03 11.72 17.57
C VAL A 76 4.32 11.57 18.33
N LYS A 77 5.12 12.64 18.33
CA LYS A 77 6.32 12.74 19.14
C LYS A 77 6.31 14.02 19.95
N SER A 78 6.81 13.95 21.16
CA SER A 78 7.09 15.14 21.96
C SER A 78 8.56 15.50 21.75
N LYS A 79 8.84 16.74 21.34
CA LYS A 79 10.20 17.25 21.12
C LYS A 79 10.34 18.60 21.80
N TYR A 80 11.43 18.78 22.54
CA TYR A 80 11.78 20.08 23.10
C TYR A 80 12.27 20.98 21.99
N MET A 81 11.60 22.11 21.79
CA MET A 81 11.92 23.09 20.77
C MET A 81 12.31 24.41 21.43
N LYS A 82 13.22 25.12 20.77
CA LYS A 82 13.64 26.46 21.17
C LYS A 82 13.20 27.47 20.14
N ASN A 83 12.93 28.69 20.58
CA ASN A 83 12.56 29.81 19.71
C ASN A 83 11.32 29.52 18.83
N ILE A 84 10.26 28.99 19.44
CA ILE A 84 9.05 28.58 18.72
C ILE A 84 8.37 29.81 18.11
N GLY A 85 7.99 29.73 16.84
CA GLY A 85 7.39 30.86 16.11
C GLY A 85 8.34 32.05 15.92
N GLY A 86 9.65 31.85 16.13
CA GLY A 86 10.66 32.91 16.07
C GLY A 86 10.82 33.72 17.36
N ASP A 87 10.08 33.39 18.42
CA ASP A 87 10.20 34.08 19.72
C ASP A 87 11.31 33.46 20.57
N ILE A 88 12.40 34.20 20.77
CA ILE A 88 13.59 33.76 21.52
C ILE A 88 13.32 33.37 22.99
N THR A 89 12.20 33.84 23.54
CA THR A 89 11.82 33.57 24.93
C THR A 89 11.01 32.29 25.08
N VAL A 90 10.39 31.81 23.99
CA VAL A 90 9.47 30.68 24.02
C VAL A 90 10.23 29.39 23.73
N ASN A 91 10.52 28.66 24.81
CA ASN A 91 11.24 27.39 24.78
C ASN A 91 10.48 26.36 25.62
N HIS A 92 9.92 25.34 24.99
CA HIS A 92 9.17 24.29 25.70
C HIS A 92 9.03 23.01 24.86
N SER A 93 8.48 21.96 25.47
CA SER A 93 8.18 20.72 24.77
C SER A 93 6.90 20.84 23.96
N VAL A 94 6.99 20.62 22.65
CA VAL A 94 5.85 20.64 21.72
C VAL A 94 5.55 19.23 21.22
N LYS A 95 4.29 18.99 20.85
CA LYS A 95 3.90 17.78 20.14
C LYS A 95 4.06 18.01 18.65
N THR A 96 4.87 17.20 18.01
CA THR A 96 5.08 17.18 16.57
C THR A 96 4.36 15.99 15.97
N TYR A 97 3.61 16.23 14.91
CA TYR A 97 2.85 15.20 14.19
C TYR A 97 3.57 14.85 12.89
N THR A 98 3.59 13.57 12.52
CA THR A 98 4.08 13.10 11.23
C THR A 98 3.08 12.09 10.69
N ALA A 99 2.72 12.20 9.42
CA ALA A 99 1.80 11.25 8.80
C ALA A 99 2.50 10.44 7.72
N VAL A 100 2.01 9.21 7.52
CA VAL A 100 2.49 8.29 6.50
C VAL A 100 1.29 7.67 5.79
N VAL A 101 1.26 7.77 4.47
CA VAL A 101 0.29 7.09 3.61
C VAL A 101 1.02 6.03 2.81
N ASN A 102 0.56 4.78 2.89
CA ASN A 102 1.09 3.68 2.10
C ASN A 102 0.14 3.42 0.93
N VAL A 103 0.67 3.52 -0.30
CA VAL A 103 -0.09 3.25 -1.53
C VAL A 103 0.37 1.93 -2.10
N THR A 104 -0.46 0.90 -1.99
CA THR A 104 -0.19 -0.43 -2.58
C THR A 104 -0.81 -0.51 -3.97
N TYR A 105 -0.04 -0.98 -4.94
CA TYR A 105 -0.43 -1.06 -6.35
C TYR A 105 0.18 -2.29 -7.03
N VAL A 106 -0.46 -2.78 -8.08
CA VAL A 106 0.00 -3.96 -8.82
C VAL A 106 0.73 -3.52 -10.09
N LEU A 107 1.96 -3.99 -10.26
CA LEU A 107 2.73 -3.86 -11.49
C LEU A 107 2.61 -5.13 -12.33
N ARG A 108 2.45 -4.95 -13.64
CA ARG A 108 2.68 -5.99 -14.62
C ARG A 108 4.03 -5.74 -15.26
N GLN A 109 4.92 -6.72 -15.20
CA GLN A 109 6.22 -6.67 -15.86
C GLN A 109 6.35 -7.82 -16.85
N LYS A 110 6.84 -7.53 -18.04
CA LYS A 110 7.26 -8.52 -19.03
C LYS A 110 8.79 -8.54 -19.08
N GLN A 111 9.38 -9.68 -18.79
CA GLN A 111 10.81 -9.88 -18.78
C GLN A 111 11.20 -10.91 -19.84
N MET A 112 12.34 -10.70 -20.50
CA MET A 112 12.97 -11.68 -21.38
C MET A 112 13.99 -12.45 -20.56
N LEU A 113 13.80 -13.75 -20.44
CA LEU A 113 14.79 -14.67 -19.90
C LEU A 113 15.63 -15.20 -21.06
N ILE A 114 16.94 -15.02 -20.93
CA ILE A 114 17.94 -15.56 -21.85
C ILE A 114 18.64 -16.69 -21.10
N VAL A 115 18.37 -17.92 -21.51
CA VAL A 115 18.99 -19.11 -20.95
C VAL A 115 20.10 -19.57 -21.88
N THR A 116 21.35 -19.49 -21.42
CA THR A 116 22.51 -19.97 -22.17
C THR A 116 23.11 -21.17 -21.47
N THR A 117 23.14 -22.33 -22.12
CA THR A 117 23.80 -23.54 -21.60
C THR A 117 25.20 -23.66 -22.15
N SER A 118 26.24 -23.73 -21.32
CA SER A 118 27.62 -23.94 -21.81
C SER A 118 27.98 -25.41 -22.00
N SER A 119 27.08 -26.33 -21.65
CA SER A 119 27.29 -27.78 -21.71
C SER A 119 27.24 -28.36 -23.13
N ILE A 120 26.79 -27.58 -24.11
CA ILE A 120 26.69 -27.97 -25.52
C ILE A 120 27.36 -26.88 -26.36
N GLU A 121 28.50 -27.18 -26.99
CA GLU A 121 29.09 -26.28 -27.97
C GLU A 121 28.07 -26.04 -29.11
N HIS A 122 27.84 -24.77 -29.45
CA HIS A 122 26.91 -24.32 -30.51
C HIS A 122 25.39 -24.42 -30.20
N SER A 123 24.96 -24.56 -28.94
CA SER A 123 23.53 -24.40 -28.62
C SER A 123 23.09 -22.93 -28.73
N GLU A 124 22.03 -22.67 -29.49
CA GLU A 124 21.42 -21.35 -29.56
C GLU A 124 20.80 -20.96 -28.19
N PRO A 125 20.89 -19.69 -27.78
CA PRO A 125 20.30 -19.22 -26.54
C PRO A 125 18.76 -19.30 -26.61
N VAL A 126 18.14 -19.87 -25.57
CA VAL A 126 16.67 -19.90 -25.47
C VAL A 126 16.19 -18.55 -24.92
N LEU A 127 15.35 -17.87 -25.68
CA LEU A 127 14.72 -16.61 -25.30
C LEU A 127 13.26 -16.87 -24.93
N GLU A 128 12.90 -16.68 -23.66
CA GLU A 128 11.54 -16.86 -23.18
C GLU A 128 11.00 -15.55 -22.59
N ALA A 129 9.82 -15.13 -23.01
CA ALA A 129 9.16 -13.96 -22.46
C ALA A 129 8.22 -14.36 -21.31
N VAL A 130 8.54 -13.92 -20.09
CA VAL A 130 7.75 -14.19 -18.88
C VAL A 130 7.00 -12.94 -18.46
N VAL A 131 5.72 -13.09 -18.14
CA VAL A 131 4.87 -12.00 -17.61
C VAL A 131 4.60 -12.26 -16.14
N GLY A 132 5.01 -11.33 -15.29
CA GLY A 132 4.77 -11.37 -13.85
C GLY A 132 3.83 -10.27 -13.37
N ARG A 133 3.16 -10.51 -12.24
CA ARG A 133 2.40 -9.53 -11.47
C ARG A 133 3.07 -9.33 -10.12
N PHE A 134 3.29 -8.08 -9.74
CA PHE A 134 4.05 -7.74 -8.53
C PHE A 134 3.33 -6.68 -7.73
N ASP A 135 3.04 -6.99 -6.47
CA ASP A 135 2.56 -6.00 -5.51
C ASP A 135 3.72 -5.10 -5.10
N ARG A 136 3.52 -3.78 -5.22
CA ARG A 136 4.46 -2.76 -4.77
C ARG A 136 3.75 -1.82 -3.83
N THR A 137 4.49 -1.31 -2.84
CA THR A 137 3.99 -0.29 -1.93
C THR A 137 4.89 0.93 -2.01
N LYS A 138 4.30 2.10 -2.27
CA LYS A 138 4.98 3.39 -2.21
C LYS A 138 4.53 4.15 -0.96
N GLN A 139 5.50 4.56 -0.16
CA GLN A 139 5.24 5.33 1.04
C GLN A 139 5.35 6.84 0.76
N PHE A 140 4.38 7.60 1.25
CA PHE A 140 4.36 9.06 1.27
C PHE A 140 4.35 9.54 2.71
N ARG A 141 5.44 10.16 3.14
CA ARG A 141 5.56 10.79 4.45
C ARG A 141 5.24 12.27 4.35
N SER A 142 4.61 12.85 5.37
CA SER A 142 4.42 14.29 5.47
C SER A 142 5.79 15.01 5.46
N ASN A 143 5.93 16.11 4.70
CA ASN A 143 7.16 16.90 4.68
C ASN A 143 7.14 17.94 5.81
N ALA A 144 8.11 17.86 6.73
CA ALA A 144 8.23 18.81 7.82
C ALA A 144 8.43 20.26 7.35
N GLU A 145 9.02 20.47 6.17
CA GLU A 145 9.17 21.79 5.54
C GLU A 145 7.82 22.44 5.16
N ASN A 146 6.76 21.63 4.99
CA ASN A 146 5.39 22.11 4.77
C ASN A 146 4.63 22.27 6.10
N GLY A 147 5.33 22.17 7.23
CA GLY A 147 4.77 22.33 8.56
C GLY A 147 4.17 23.71 8.78
N ASP A 148 3.23 23.78 9.71
CA ASP A 148 2.50 25.01 10.06
C ASP A 148 3.16 25.83 11.16
N GLU A 149 4.09 25.24 11.90
CA GLU A 149 4.91 25.92 12.90
C GLU A 149 6.39 25.64 12.65
N CYS A 150 7.24 26.59 13.02
CA CYS A 150 8.69 26.42 12.95
C CYS A 150 9.37 26.87 14.23
N ALA A 151 10.50 26.23 14.54
CA ALA A 151 11.33 26.51 15.70
C ALA A 151 12.80 26.67 15.30
N GLY A 152 13.58 27.30 16.18
CA GLY A 152 15.01 27.54 15.99
C GLY A 152 15.36 28.97 15.56
N MET A 153 16.63 29.34 15.75
CA MET A 153 17.22 30.58 15.24
C MET A 153 18.26 30.22 14.19
N GLY A 154 18.17 30.78 12.98
CA GLY A 154 19.14 30.56 11.92
C GLY A 154 18.54 30.71 10.52
N LEU A 155 19.37 30.43 9.50
CA LEU A 155 18.98 30.51 8.09
C LEU A 155 18.00 29.41 7.66
N VAL A 156 17.86 28.34 8.46
CA VAL A 156 16.98 27.20 8.17
C VAL A 156 16.21 26.84 9.45
N PRO A 157 15.01 27.39 9.66
CA PRO A 157 14.17 27.02 10.80
C PRO A 157 13.68 25.57 10.67
N GLU A 158 13.56 24.87 11.79
CA GLU A 158 12.99 23.52 11.83
C GLU A 158 11.47 23.61 11.87
N CYS A 159 10.82 23.40 10.73
CA CYS A 159 9.36 23.36 10.64
C CYS A 159 8.79 21.98 11.03
N TYR A 160 7.57 21.96 11.55
CA TYR A 160 6.85 20.77 11.99
C TYR A 160 5.34 20.96 11.89
N PHE A 161 4.60 19.84 11.89
CA PHE A 161 3.16 19.89 12.00
C PHE A 161 2.73 19.95 13.46
N SER A 162 1.96 20.97 13.86
CA SER A 162 1.46 21.10 15.23
C SER A 162 0.08 20.45 15.44
N SER A 163 -0.50 19.89 14.38
CA SER A 163 -1.76 19.15 14.43
C SER A 163 -1.77 17.91 13.52
N GLU A 164 -2.49 16.88 13.96
CA GLU A 164 -2.68 15.62 13.23
C GLU A 164 -3.31 15.83 11.83
N PRO A 165 -4.42 16.58 11.66
CA PRO A 165 -5.06 16.75 10.36
C PRO A 165 -4.13 17.37 9.32
N ARG A 166 -3.29 18.34 9.71
CA ARG A 166 -2.35 19.01 8.79
C ARG A 166 -1.27 18.06 8.28
N ALA A 167 -0.71 17.23 9.17
CA ALA A 167 0.26 16.22 8.78
C ALA A 167 -0.37 15.19 7.81
N ALA A 168 -1.57 14.71 8.14
CA ALA A 168 -2.31 13.74 7.33
C ALA A 168 -2.63 14.32 5.94
N ASP A 169 -3.12 15.56 5.88
CA ASP A 169 -3.46 16.24 4.63
C ASP A 169 -2.26 16.42 3.71
N ASP A 170 -1.08 16.77 4.24
CA ASP A 170 0.15 16.87 3.43
C ASP A 170 0.53 15.52 2.80
N ALA A 171 0.58 14.45 3.60
CA ALA A 171 0.89 13.11 3.11
C ALA A 171 -0.14 12.63 2.08
N MET A 172 -1.43 12.85 2.35
CA MET A 172 -2.53 12.50 1.46
C MET A 172 -2.50 13.28 0.15
N LYS A 173 -2.23 14.59 0.19
CA LYS A 173 -2.12 15.43 -1.01
C LYS A 173 -1.02 14.92 -1.93
N ARG A 174 0.14 14.53 -1.37
CA ARG A 174 1.26 13.97 -2.13
C ARG A 174 0.93 12.61 -2.74
N ALA A 175 0.29 11.72 -1.96
CA ALA A 175 -0.15 10.42 -2.45
C ALA A 175 -1.18 10.55 -3.59
N LYS A 176 -2.18 11.43 -3.42
CA LYS A 176 -3.22 11.71 -4.45
C LYS A 176 -2.62 12.31 -5.72
N ALA A 177 -1.67 13.23 -5.59
CA ALA A 177 -0.96 13.80 -6.74
C ALA A 177 -0.20 12.72 -7.51
N TRP A 178 0.48 11.82 -6.80
CA TRP A 178 1.18 10.69 -7.42
C TRP A 178 0.22 9.73 -8.12
N LEU A 179 -0.91 9.37 -7.51
CA LEU A 179 -1.94 8.54 -8.15
C LEU A 179 -2.42 9.18 -9.46
N LYS A 180 -2.71 10.49 -9.46
CA LYS A 180 -3.12 11.23 -10.65
C LYS A 180 -2.03 11.19 -11.73
N GLN A 181 -0.76 11.34 -11.36
CA GLN A 181 0.38 11.26 -12.27
C GLN A 181 0.56 9.86 -12.86
N LYS A 182 0.20 8.80 -12.12
CA LYS A 182 0.40 7.42 -12.54
C LYS A 182 -0.74 6.81 -13.34
N ARG A 183 -1.94 7.41 -13.33
CA ARG A 183 -3.06 6.94 -14.17
C ARG A 183 -2.74 6.78 -15.66
N PRO A 184 -2.01 7.70 -16.33
CA PRO A 184 -1.70 7.56 -17.75
C PRO A 184 -0.74 6.42 -18.11
N VAL A 185 0.00 5.86 -17.14
CA VAL A 185 0.94 4.75 -17.34
C VAL A 185 0.36 3.40 -16.92
N MET A 186 -0.97 3.33 -16.74
CA MET A 186 -1.65 2.07 -16.53
C MET A 186 -1.60 1.21 -17.79
N CYS A 187 -1.58 -0.11 -17.59
CA CYS A 187 -1.66 -1.06 -18.69
C CYS A 187 -2.92 -0.79 -19.52
N LYS A 188 -2.78 -0.80 -20.85
CA LYS A 188 -3.91 -0.68 -21.79
C LYS A 188 -4.67 -1.98 -21.91
#